data_AF-A0A850C0T2-F1
#
_entry.id   AF-A0A850C0T2-F1
#
_cell.length_a   1.000
_cell.length_b   1.000
_cell.length_c   1.000
_cell.angle_alpha   90.00
_cell.angle_beta   90.00
_cell.angle_gamma   90.00
#
_symmetry.space_group_name_H-M   'P 1'
#
loop_
_entity.id
_entity.type
_entity.pdbx_description
1 polymer ?
#
loop_
_entity_poly.entity_id
_entity_poly.type
_entity_poly.pdbx_seq_one_letter_code
_entity_poly.pdbx_strand_id
1 'polypeptide(L)'
;MPNTGDRILLVEDDPKIIDLIARQTLESVGYRVDVVSDSPSAIKQALHAPPDLILANVNLPGLSTKDLQVALTSQGVDSPIIVIANKGQEHDIIQAFRLGAADYVLMPAREAEILSAVERVLARVREARENRRLDMQVGEMNEQLQRKVRELTAIINLGKAVISIADQRILFQKIVDGAAQVANTGLAWLLVRDQESRAFLLAAQRGLPQTWAAKMNLPLDDGVSALVAVSGETLAMQGDPLLKFRIVNLGRSVCVVPIKARKEVIGMLVVVRKEEKAFSRTEQTLLEAVADYASISLVNARLFRALNESAQSAKEAQRRQNIVLENVRSSVTEELRAALYPVELLLSEKAGPLTDEQKRALQTARAALQRLSLAAEKTTPPIPVRLKTK
;
A
#
# COMPACT_ATOMS: atom_id res chain seq x y z
N MET A 1 10.44 -29.85 34.49
CA MET A 1 9.44 -30.80 35.01
C MET A 1 9.08 -31.74 33.86
N PRO A 2 9.22 -33.07 33.99
CA PRO A 2 8.73 -33.99 32.98
C PRO A 2 7.22 -33.76 32.81
N ASN A 3 6.77 -33.59 31.56
CA ASN A 3 5.37 -33.34 31.27
C ASN A 3 4.62 -34.67 31.42
N THR A 4 3.63 -34.71 32.31
CA THR A 4 2.95 -35.92 32.84
C THR A 4 1.96 -36.56 31.85
N GLY A 5 2.33 -36.68 30.58
CA GLY A 5 1.44 -37.13 29.51
C GLY A 5 2.08 -37.86 28.33
N ASP A 6 3.42 -37.93 28.27
CA ASP A 6 4.11 -38.64 27.20
C ASP A 6 3.82 -40.15 27.28
N ARG A 7 3.57 -40.76 26.12
CA ARG A 7 3.21 -42.18 26.02
C ARG A 7 4.42 -43.02 25.64
N ILE A 8 4.71 -44.01 26.45
CA ILE A 8 5.84 -44.92 26.26
C ILE A 8 5.27 -46.32 26.00
N LEU A 9 5.68 -46.95 24.91
CA LEU A 9 5.36 -48.35 24.63
C LEU A 9 6.52 -49.22 25.10
N LEU A 10 6.28 -50.07 26.10
CA LEU A 10 7.25 -51.03 26.60
C LEU A 10 6.98 -52.41 25.98
N VAL A 11 7.99 -52.97 25.32
CA VAL A 11 7.97 -54.29 24.68
C VAL A 11 8.93 -55.20 25.46
N GLU A 12 8.38 -55.98 26.39
CA GLU A 12 9.12 -56.80 27.36
C GLU A 12 8.23 -57.97 27.84
N ASP A 13 8.83 -59.15 28.06
CA ASP A 13 8.12 -60.36 28.50
C ASP A 13 8.50 -60.81 29.92
N ASP A 14 9.62 -60.35 30.49
CA ASP A 14 9.99 -60.63 31.88
C ASP A 14 9.19 -59.75 32.87
N PRO A 15 8.30 -60.33 33.72
CA PRO A 15 7.50 -59.57 34.67
C PRO A 15 8.31 -58.72 35.65
N LYS A 16 9.54 -59.12 35.99
CA LYS A 16 10.40 -58.35 36.91
C LYS A 16 10.95 -57.10 36.23
N ILE A 17 11.31 -57.19 34.96
CA ILE A 17 11.80 -56.06 34.18
C ILE A 17 10.65 -55.09 33.89
N ILE A 18 9.47 -55.61 33.56
CA ILE A 18 8.25 -54.81 33.39
C ILE A 18 7.94 -54.01 34.67
N ASP A 19 7.96 -54.66 35.84
CA ASP A 19 7.65 -54.00 37.12
C ASP A 19 8.64 -52.86 37.42
N LEU A 20 9.95 -53.10 37.23
CA LEU A 20 11.00 -52.11 37.43
C LEU A 20 10.86 -50.91 36.47
N ILE A 21 10.69 -51.17 35.17
CA ILE A 21 10.67 -50.12 34.14
C ILE A 21 9.33 -49.38 34.17
N ALA A 22 8.21 -50.10 34.07
CA ALA A 22 6.90 -49.47 33.97
C ALA A 22 6.47 -48.85 35.30
N ARG A 23 6.33 -49.65 36.36
CA ARG A 23 5.70 -49.20 37.61
C ARG A 23 6.65 -48.40 38.50
N GLN A 24 7.84 -48.93 38.76
CA GLN A 24 8.76 -48.33 39.72
C GLN A 24 9.44 -47.08 39.16
N THR A 25 9.81 -47.09 37.88
CA THR A 25 10.58 -45.99 37.27
C THR A 25 9.72 -44.97 36.51
N LEU A 26 8.89 -45.40 35.56
CA LEU A 26 8.27 -44.48 34.60
C LEU A 26 6.89 -43.97 35.04
N GLU A 27 6.00 -44.84 35.51
CA GLU A 27 4.68 -44.46 36.02
C GLU A 27 4.79 -43.63 37.31
N SER A 28 5.78 -43.90 38.17
CA SER A 28 6.04 -43.15 39.41
C SER A 28 6.39 -41.68 39.16
N VAL A 29 6.97 -41.38 37.99
CA VAL A 29 7.32 -40.03 37.52
C VAL A 29 6.22 -39.41 36.64
N GLY A 30 5.15 -40.16 36.35
CA GLY A 30 3.94 -39.69 35.66
C GLY A 30 3.91 -39.93 34.15
N TYR A 31 4.77 -40.81 33.60
CA TYR A 31 4.65 -41.27 32.22
C TYR A 31 3.50 -42.27 32.06
N ARG A 32 2.88 -42.32 30.87
CA ARG A 32 1.90 -43.34 30.53
C ARG A 32 2.60 -44.49 29.83
N VAL A 33 2.61 -45.67 30.45
CA VAL A 33 3.29 -46.85 29.90
C VAL A 33 2.27 -47.87 29.42
N ASP A 34 2.29 -48.14 28.12
CA ASP A 34 1.55 -49.24 27.51
C ASP A 34 2.52 -50.44 27.40
N VAL A 35 2.16 -51.60 27.96
CA VAL A 35 3.04 -52.80 27.97
C VAL A 35 2.53 -53.85 27.01
N VAL A 36 3.43 -54.42 26.21
CA VAL A 36 3.20 -55.55 25.31
C VAL A 36 4.34 -56.55 25.41
N SER A 37 4.08 -57.83 25.18
CA SER A 37 5.07 -58.90 25.35
C SER A 37 5.73 -59.37 24.05
N ASP A 38 5.27 -58.88 22.89
CA ASP A 38 5.72 -59.35 21.58
C ASP A 38 5.71 -58.24 20.52
N SER A 39 6.58 -58.42 19.52
CA SER A 39 6.77 -57.47 18.41
C SER A 39 5.51 -57.25 17.55
N PRO A 40 4.72 -58.28 17.14
CA PRO A 40 3.46 -58.06 16.43
C PRO A 40 2.45 -57.17 17.19
N SER A 41 2.27 -57.40 18.49
CA SER A 41 1.42 -56.59 19.35
C SER A 41 1.93 -55.14 19.46
N ALA A 42 3.26 -54.96 19.55
CA ALA A 42 3.90 -53.64 19.57
C ALA A 42 3.62 -52.86 18.27
N ILE A 43 3.77 -53.48 17.11
CA ILE A 43 3.48 -52.85 15.81
C ILE A 43 2.01 -52.42 15.72
N LYS A 44 1.10 -53.33 16.08
CA LYS A 44 -0.34 -53.04 16.07
C LYS A 44 -0.66 -51.85 16.97
N GLN A 45 -0.14 -51.83 18.19
CA GLN A 45 -0.40 -50.77 19.15
C GLN A 45 0.16 -49.42 18.68
N ALA A 46 1.41 -49.41 18.17
CA ALA A 46 2.06 -48.20 17.68
C ALA A 46 1.32 -47.55 16.50
N LEU A 47 0.66 -48.35 15.65
CA LEU A 47 -0.14 -47.83 14.54
C LEU A 47 -1.50 -47.26 14.97
N HIS A 48 -2.14 -47.84 15.98
CA HIS A 48 -3.42 -47.33 16.49
C HIS A 48 -3.24 -46.08 17.35
N ALA A 49 -2.15 -46.04 18.11
CA ALA A 49 -1.83 -44.99 19.04
C ALA A 49 -0.30 -44.76 19.05
N PRO A 50 0.21 -43.80 18.25
CA PRO A 50 1.66 -43.61 18.13
C PRO A 50 2.26 -43.15 19.46
N PRO A 51 3.22 -43.90 20.02
CA PRO A 51 3.88 -43.52 21.27
C PRO A 51 4.93 -42.43 21.02
N ASP A 52 5.29 -41.68 22.06
CA ASP A 52 6.39 -40.72 22.02
C ASP A 52 7.77 -41.39 22.12
N LEU A 53 7.82 -42.62 22.66
CA LEU A 53 9.01 -43.44 22.81
C LEU A 53 8.64 -44.93 22.85
N ILE A 54 9.49 -45.78 22.29
CA ILE A 54 9.38 -47.23 22.40
C ILE A 54 10.59 -47.76 23.18
N LEU A 55 10.35 -48.57 24.19
CA LEU A 55 11.37 -49.34 24.90
C LEU A 55 11.20 -50.80 24.50
N ALA A 56 12.22 -51.44 23.91
CA ALA A 56 12.09 -52.81 23.42
C ALA A 56 13.27 -53.68 23.84
N ASN A 57 12.98 -54.86 24.40
CA ASN A 57 14.00 -55.85 24.72
C ASN A 57 14.68 -56.37 23.44
N VAL A 58 16.00 -56.53 23.41
CA VAL A 58 16.71 -57.17 22.29
C VAL A 58 16.15 -58.56 21.99
N ASN A 59 15.84 -59.31 23.06
CA ASN A 59 15.41 -60.70 23.00
C ASN A 59 13.90 -60.78 23.21
N LEU A 60 13.13 -60.52 22.15
CA LEU A 60 11.69 -60.71 22.18
C LEU A 60 11.30 -62.09 21.65
N PRO A 61 10.26 -62.73 22.21
CA PRO A 61 9.71 -63.94 21.64
C PRO A 61 9.14 -63.66 20.24
N GLY A 62 9.58 -64.46 19.26
CA GLY A 62 9.17 -64.33 17.86
C GLY A 62 10.12 -63.45 17.05
N LEU A 63 9.68 -62.23 16.71
CA LEU A 63 10.46 -61.30 15.88
C LEU A 63 11.43 -60.50 16.76
N SER A 64 12.69 -60.41 16.33
CA SER A 64 13.72 -59.63 17.03
C SER A 64 13.37 -58.14 17.05
N THR A 65 13.89 -57.38 18.02
CA THR A 65 13.76 -55.91 18.04
C THR A 65 14.27 -55.23 16.75
N LYS A 66 15.17 -55.89 16.02
CA LYS A 66 15.61 -55.43 14.68
C LYS A 66 14.47 -55.50 13.67
N ASP A 67 13.73 -56.60 13.67
CA ASP A 67 12.57 -56.81 12.79
C ASP A 67 11.43 -55.85 13.17
N LEU A 68 11.24 -55.61 14.47
CA LEU A 68 10.30 -54.62 15.00
C LEU A 68 10.62 -53.21 14.49
N GLN A 69 11.89 -52.80 14.57
CA GLN A 69 12.34 -51.48 14.12
C GLN A 69 12.15 -51.28 12.62
N VAL A 70 12.50 -52.28 11.82
CA VAL A 70 12.30 -52.24 10.35
C VAL A 70 10.80 -52.17 10.02
N ALA A 71 9.97 -52.96 10.69
CA ALA A 71 8.53 -52.96 10.47
C ALA A 71 7.89 -51.60 10.80
N LEU A 72 8.21 -51.02 11.96
CA LEU A 72 7.70 -49.70 12.38
C LEU A 72 8.10 -48.59 11.42
N THR A 73 9.37 -48.59 10.99
CA THR A 73 9.88 -47.61 10.02
C THR A 73 9.17 -47.73 8.68
N SER A 74 8.95 -48.96 8.19
CA SER A 74 8.26 -49.21 6.91
C SER A 74 6.79 -48.76 6.90
N GLN A 75 6.17 -48.70 8.08
CA GLN A 75 4.78 -48.28 8.26
C GLN A 75 4.66 -46.78 8.61
N GLY A 76 5.77 -46.03 8.63
CA GLY A 76 5.78 -44.58 8.88
C GLY A 76 5.69 -44.18 10.35
N VAL A 77 6.05 -45.07 11.28
CA VAL A 77 6.11 -44.73 12.71
C VAL A 77 7.49 -44.15 13.03
N ASP A 78 7.54 -42.84 13.29
CA ASP A 78 8.78 -42.08 13.57
C ASP A 78 9.20 -42.09 15.06
N SER A 79 8.51 -42.87 15.89
CA SER A 79 8.79 -42.92 17.33
C SER A 79 10.18 -43.53 17.59
N PRO A 80 11.07 -42.86 18.35
CA PRO A 80 12.38 -43.40 18.63
C PRO A 80 12.30 -44.67 19.48
N ILE A 81 13.26 -45.57 19.27
CA ILE A 81 13.36 -46.84 19.99
C ILE A 81 14.59 -46.82 20.89
N ILE A 82 14.41 -47.07 22.18
CA ILE A 82 15.48 -47.40 23.12
C ILE A 82 15.49 -48.92 23.31
N VAL A 83 16.67 -49.51 23.18
CA VAL A 83 16.83 -50.95 23.25
C VAL A 83 17.25 -51.40 24.64
N ILE A 84 16.53 -52.37 25.22
CA ILE A 84 16.86 -52.97 26.52
C ILE A 84 17.68 -54.23 26.24
N ALA A 85 18.89 -54.32 26.79
CA ALA A 85 19.83 -55.42 26.54
C ALA A 85 20.48 -55.89 27.84
N ASN A 86 20.93 -57.14 27.90
CA ASN A 86 21.72 -57.68 29.01
C ASN A 86 23.23 -57.60 28.73
N LYS A 87 24.04 -57.77 29.79
CA LYS A 87 25.50 -57.88 29.66
C LYS A 87 25.90 -59.01 28.71
N GLY A 88 26.82 -58.74 27.78
CA GLY A 88 27.23 -59.70 26.74
C GLY A 88 26.47 -59.59 25.42
N GLN A 89 25.52 -58.65 25.31
CA GLN A 89 24.74 -58.39 24.09
C GLN A 89 25.20 -57.12 23.34
N GLU A 90 26.46 -56.75 23.46
CA GLU A 90 27.01 -55.53 22.86
C GLU A 90 26.87 -55.55 21.32
N HIS A 91 26.93 -56.74 20.70
CA HIS A 91 26.73 -56.89 19.27
C HIS A 91 25.31 -56.50 18.81
N ASP A 92 24.29 -56.81 19.60
CA ASP A 92 22.91 -56.49 19.27
C ASP A 92 22.61 -55.00 19.45
N ILE A 93 23.20 -54.37 20.46
CA ILE A 93 23.15 -52.92 20.67
C ILE A 93 23.73 -52.21 19.44
N ILE A 94 24.92 -52.63 18.99
CA ILE A 94 25.58 -52.04 17.79
C ILE A 94 24.68 -52.18 16.56
N GLN A 95 24.06 -53.34 16.36
CA GLN A 95 23.15 -53.55 15.24
C GLN A 95 21.88 -52.70 15.34
N ALA A 96 21.29 -52.54 16.52
CA ALA A 96 20.13 -51.68 16.72
C ALA A 96 20.43 -50.21 16.40
N PHE A 97 21.60 -49.69 16.80
CA PHE A 97 22.00 -48.33 16.43
C PHE A 97 22.16 -48.15 14.91
N ARG A 98 22.67 -49.17 14.19
CA ARG A 98 22.76 -49.13 12.72
C ARG A 98 21.40 -49.07 12.04
N LEU A 99 20.36 -49.60 12.69
CA LEU A 99 18.98 -49.56 12.22
C LEU A 99 18.23 -48.30 12.70
N GLY A 100 18.89 -47.41 13.46
CA GLY A 100 18.34 -46.12 13.89
C GLY A 100 17.84 -46.09 15.33
N ALA A 101 18.25 -47.02 16.20
CA ALA A 101 17.89 -46.96 17.62
C ALA A 101 18.45 -45.68 18.25
N ALA A 102 17.66 -45.05 19.13
CA ALA A 102 17.95 -43.75 19.69
C ALA A 102 18.88 -43.82 20.91
N ASP A 103 18.73 -44.86 21.72
CA ASP A 103 19.61 -45.16 22.87
C ASP A 103 19.47 -46.63 23.29
N TYR A 104 20.16 -47.03 24.37
CA TYR A 104 20.01 -48.35 24.99
C TYR A 104 20.02 -48.28 26.51
N VAL A 105 19.48 -49.33 27.15
CA VAL A 105 19.53 -49.56 28.60
C VAL A 105 20.14 -50.94 28.83
N LEU A 106 21.19 -51.03 29.64
CA LEU A 106 21.87 -52.28 29.97
C LEU A 106 21.38 -52.83 31.31
N MET A 107 20.84 -54.04 31.32
CA MET A 107 20.34 -54.72 32.51
C MET A 107 21.45 -55.52 33.23
N PRO A 108 21.48 -55.53 34.58
CA PRO A 108 20.55 -54.84 35.49
C PRO A 108 20.84 -53.33 35.57
N ALA A 109 19.83 -52.50 35.31
CA ALA A 109 19.92 -51.04 35.37
C ALA A 109 19.33 -50.51 36.67
N ARG A 110 19.84 -49.36 37.13
CA ARG A 110 19.20 -48.58 38.20
C ARG A 110 18.05 -47.74 37.63
N GLU A 111 17.04 -47.43 38.44
CA GLU A 111 15.92 -46.55 38.05
C GLU A 111 16.40 -45.24 37.40
N ALA A 112 17.44 -44.63 37.99
CA ALA A 112 18.05 -43.41 37.47
C ALA A 112 18.68 -43.57 36.07
N GLU A 113 19.20 -44.74 35.73
CA GLU A 113 19.81 -45.02 34.42
C GLU A 113 18.73 -45.17 33.34
N ILE A 114 17.64 -45.89 33.66
CA ILE A 114 16.46 -46.02 32.79
C ILE A 114 15.83 -44.65 32.54
N LEU A 115 15.58 -43.90 33.62
CA LEU A 115 14.98 -42.56 33.53
C LEU A 115 15.88 -41.61 32.71
N SER A 116 17.19 -41.64 32.92
CA SER A 116 18.14 -40.79 32.18
C SER A 116 18.17 -41.11 30.68
N ALA A 117 18.02 -42.38 30.29
CA ALA A 117 17.96 -42.76 28.88
C ALA A 117 16.65 -42.26 28.23
N VAL A 118 15.52 -42.48 28.92
CA VAL A 118 14.19 -42.04 28.47
C VAL A 118 14.12 -40.52 28.34
N GLU A 119 14.54 -39.78 29.36
CA GLU A 119 14.52 -38.31 29.35
C GLU A 119 15.37 -37.71 28.23
N ARG A 120 16.55 -38.29 27.98
CA ARG A 120 17.47 -37.84 26.93
C ARG A 120 16.85 -37.97 25.54
N VAL A 121 16.20 -39.09 25.26
CA VAL A 121 15.56 -39.31 23.96
C VAL A 121 14.31 -38.46 23.80
N LEU A 122 13.45 -38.40 24.82
CA LEU A 122 12.25 -37.55 24.78
C LEU A 122 12.59 -36.06 24.66
N ALA A 123 13.67 -35.59 25.30
CA ALA A 123 14.14 -34.22 25.13
C ALA A 123 14.48 -33.90 23.67
N ARG A 124 15.18 -34.80 22.96
CA ARG A 124 15.48 -34.63 21.53
C ARG A 124 14.22 -34.64 20.66
N VAL A 125 13.24 -35.50 20.96
CA VAL A 125 11.96 -35.52 20.23
C VAL A 125 11.23 -34.20 20.40
N ARG A 126 11.18 -33.68 21.63
CA ARG A 126 10.52 -32.39 21.93
C ARG A 126 11.21 -31.23 21.22
N GLU A 127 12.53 -31.16 21.27
CA GLU A 127 13.32 -30.15 20.56
C GLU A 127 13.07 -30.21 19.05
N ALA A 128 13.06 -31.41 18.46
CA ALA A 128 12.78 -31.57 17.03
C ALA A 128 11.33 -31.15 16.67
N ARG A 129 10.34 -31.44 17.51
CA ARG A 129 8.95 -30.99 17.34
C ARG A 129 8.83 -29.47 17.48
N GLU A 130 9.53 -28.88 18.44
CA GLU A 130 9.55 -27.44 18.67
C GLU A 130 10.21 -26.70 17.52
N ASN A 131 11.37 -27.16 17.03
CA ASN A 131 12.03 -26.58 15.87
C ASN A 131 11.13 -26.60 14.63
N ARG A 132 10.47 -27.74 14.33
CA ARG A 132 9.49 -27.80 13.22
C ARG A 132 8.34 -26.81 13.39
N ARG A 133 7.85 -26.62 14.62
CA ARG A 133 6.79 -25.65 14.93
C ARG A 133 7.28 -24.21 14.73
N LEU A 134 8.48 -23.89 15.19
CA LEU A 134 9.10 -22.58 15.00
C LEU A 134 9.35 -22.29 13.52
N ASP A 135 9.82 -23.26 12.74
CA ASP A 135 10.01 -23.13 11.29
C ASP A 135 8.70 -22.81 10.57
N MET A 136 7.60 -23.49 10.93
CA MET A 136 6.27 -23.16 10.39
C MET A 136 5.83 -21.74 10.78
N GLN A 137 6.05 -21.32 12.03
CA GLN A 137 5.73 -19.95 12.48
C GLN A 137 6.55 -18.89 11.75
N VAL A 138 7.84 -19.14 11.52
CA VAL A 138 8.72 -18.25 10.75
C VAL A 138 8.20 -18.14 9.30
N GLY A 139 7.76 -19.26 8.70
CA GLY A 139 7.13 -19.27 7.38
C GLY A 139 5.87 -18.40 7.30
N GLU A 140 4.92 -18.62 8.22
CA GLU A 140 3.68 -17.83 8.29
C GLU A 140 3.95 -16.33 8.53
N MET A 141 4.88 -16.00 9.43
CA MET A 141 5.25 -14.62 9.73
C MET A 141 5.93 -13.95 8.54
N ASN A 142 6.79 -14.68 7.81
CA ASN A 142 7.44 -14.16 6.61
C ASN A 142 6.42 -13.88 5.49
N GLU A 143 5.43 -14.75 5.29
CA GLU A 143 4.33 -14.49 4.35
C GLU A 143 3.48 -13.28 4.74
N GLN A 144 3.20 -13.11 6.04
CA GLN A 144 2.51 -11.94 6.56
C GLN A 144 3.33 -10.66 6.36
N LEU A 145 4.63 -10.71 6.66
CA LEU A 145 5.55 -9.58 6.47
C LEU A 145 5.64 -9.21 4.99
N GLN A 146 5.71 -10.19 4.09
CA GLN A 146 5.68 -9.93 2.65
C GLN A 146 4.34 -9.35 2.18
N ARG A 147 3.20 -9.77 2.73
CA ARG A 147 1.89 -9.12 2.50
C ARG A 147 1.93 -7.65 2.95
N LYS A 148 2.50 -7.36 4.13
CA LYS A 148 2.65 -6.00 4.65
C LYS A 148 3.62 -5.14 3.82
N VAL A 149 4.74 -5.70 3.36
CA VAL A 149 5.67 -5.03 2.44
C VAL A 149 4.97 -4.69 1.11
N ARG A 150 4.14 -5.59 0.55
CA ARG A 150 3.35 -5.30 -0.66
C ARG A 150 2.29 -4.21 -0.42
N GLU A 151 1.59 -4.27 0.71
CA GLU A 151 0.61 -3.25 1.12
C GLU A 151 1.27 -1.86 1.25
N LEU A 152 2.41 -1.76 1.93
CA LEU A 152 3.15 -0.50 2.10
C LEU A 152 3.80 -0.02 0.81
N THR A 153 4.30 -0.93 -0.04
CA THR A 153 4.86 -0.56 -1.36
C THR A 153 3.77 -0.04 -2.30
N ALA A 154 2.56 -0.59 -2.25
CA ALA A 154 1.40 -0.05 -2.95
C ALA A 154 1.04 1.36 -2.45
N ILE A 155 1.11 1.59 -1.13
CA ILE A 155 0.92 2.91 -0.53
C ILE A 155 2.04 3.90 -0.99
N ILE A 156 3.31 3.49 -1.05
CA ILE A 156 4.43 4.32 -1.53
C ILE A 156 4.29 4.66 -3.03
N ASN A 157 3.75 3.76 -3.85
CA ASN A 157 3.46 4.02 -5.26
C ASN A 157 2.21 4.88 -5.47
N LEU A 158 1.19 4.75 -4.61
CA LEU A 158 0.11 5.74 -4.52
C LEU A 158 0.66 7.11 -4.09
N GLY A 159 1.64 7.17 -3.19
CA GLY A 159 2.36 8.41 -2.86
C GLY A 159 3.12 9.01 -4.05
N LYS A 160 3.73 8.19 -4.92
CA LYS A 160 4.38 8.66 -6.16
C LYS A 160 3.39 9.17 -7.22
N ALA A 161 2.16 8.66 -7.26
CA ALA A 161 1.12 9.18 -8.16
C ALA A 161 0.69 10.63 -7.82
N VAL A 162 0.87 11.05 -6.56
CA VAL A 162 0.64 12.44 -6.12
C VAL A 162 1.60 13.44 -6.80
N ILE A 163 2.74 12.99 -7.32
CA ILE A 163 3.79 13.84 -7.93
C ILE A 163 3.82 13.73 -9.47
N SER A 164 2.93 12.93 -10.09
CA SER A 164 2.84 12.80 -11.55
C SER A 164 2.15 14.00 -12.18
N ILE A 165 2.86 15.11 -12.13
CA ILE A 165 2.68 16.35 -12.84
C ILE A 165 2.51 16.04 -14.34
N ALA A 166 1.29 16.25 -14.85
CA ALA A 166 1.03 17.07 -16.06
C ALA A 166 -0.42 16.96 -16.56
N ASP A 167 -1.18 15.89 -16.27
CA ASP A 167 -2.51 15.72 -16.89
C ASP A 167 -3.59 15.29 -15.90
N GLN A 168 -4.46 16.24 -15.60
CA GLN A 168 -5.69 16.07 -14.81
C GLN A 168 -6.54 14.90 -15.35
N ARG A 169 -6.55 14.67 -16.67
CA ARG A 169 -7.32 13.59 -17.30
C ARG A 169 -6.81 12.21 -16.92
N ILE A 170 -5.48 12.02 -16.86
CA ILE A 170 -4.87 10.73 -16.49
C ILE A 170 -5.19 10.40 -15.02
N LEU A 171 -5.09 11.39 -14.14
CA LEU A 171 -5.45 11.22 -12.73
C LEU A 171 -6.94 10.82 -12.59
N PHE A 172 -7.83 11.51 -13.28
CA PHE A 172 -9.26 11.24 -13.22
C PHE A 172 -9.59 9.85 -13.75
N GLN A 173 -8.94 9.44 -14.83
CA GLN A 173 -9.11 8.10 -15.36
C GLN A 173 -8.65 7.03 -14.36
N LYS A 174 -7.50 7.22 -13.71
CA LYS A 174 -7.01 6.29 -12.68
C LYS A 174 -7.94 6.18 -11.47
N ILE A 175 -8.55 7.29 -11.04
CA ILE A 175 -9.54 7.30 -9.95
C ILE A 175 -10.75 6.46 -10.35
N VAL A 176 -11.29 6.68 -11.56
CA VAL A 176 -12.43 5.91 -12.08
C VAL A 176 -12.09 4.42 -12.22
N ASP A 177 -10.89 4.09 -12.72
CA ASP A 177 -10.45 2.70 -12.86
C ASP A 177 -10.28 2.00 -11.51
N GLY A 178 -9.70 2.66 -10.52
CA GLY A 178 -9.59 2.15 -9.16
C GLY A 178 -10.95 1.91 -8.52
N ALA A 179 -11.90 2.85 -8.70
CA ALA A 179 -13.26 2.70 -8.22
C ALA A 179 -14.00 1.52 -8.87
N ALA A 180 -13.83 1.35 -10.18
CA ALA A 180 -14.44 0.26 -10.92
C ALA A 180 -13.90 -1.12 -10.47
N GLN A 181 -12.60 -1.19 -10.15
CA GLN A 181 -11.96 -2.38 -9.61
C GLN A 181 -12.46 -2.73 -8.20
N VAL A 182 -12.59 -1.73 -7.31
CA VAL A 182 -13.14 -1.91 -5.96
C VAL A 182 -14.61 -2.35 -6.00
N ALA A 183 -15.41 -1.76 -6.88
CA ALA A 183 -16.84 -2.07 -7.04
C ALA A 183 -17.13 -3.32 -7.90
N ASN A 184 -16.09 -3.91 -8.50
CA ASN A 184 -16.18 -5.00 -9.49
C ASN A 184 -17.24 -4.74 -10.57
N THR A 185 -17.23 -3.55 -11.19
CA THR A 185 -18.14 -3.18 -12.27
C THR A 185 -17.38 -2.64 -13.48
N GLY A 186 -17.96 -2.79 -14.67
CA GLY A 186 -17.47 -2.16 -15.90
C GLY A 186 -17.96 -0.72 -16.11
N LEU A 187 -18.92 -0.22 -15.30
CA LEU A 187 -19.59 1.08 -15.47
C LEU A 187 -19.32 2.00 -14.27
N ALA A 188 -18.51 3.03 -14.50
CA ALA A 188 -18.17 4.03 -13.48
C ALA A 188 -17.86 5.38 -14.13
N TRP A 189 -18.07 6.48 -13.41
CA TRP A 189 -17.65 7.82 -13.86
C TRP A 189 -17.39 8.77 -12.70
N LEU A 190 -16.65 9.82 -13.02
CA LEU A 190 -16.28 10.89 -12.10
C LEU A 190 -16.94 12.19 -12.55
N LEU A 191 -17.65 12.83 -11.63
CA LEU A 191 -18.17 14.17 -11.77
C LEU A 191 -17.30 15.13 -10.96
N VAL A 192 -16.88 16.25 -11.55
CA VAL A 192 -16.13 17.30 -10.85
C VAL A 192 -16.91 18.60 -10.92
N ARG A 193 -16.99 19.32 -9.80
CA ARG A 193 -17.71 20.57 -9.72
C ARG A 193 -16.92 21.69 -10.40
N ASP A 194 -17.57 22.36 -11.33
CA ASP A 194 -17.04 23.55 -11.99
C ASP A 194 -17.12 24.78 -11.07
N GLN A 195 -16.16 25.71 -11.21
CA GLN A 195 -16.08 26.90 -10.35
C GLN A 195 -17.06 28.00 -10.75
N GLU A 196 -17.33 28.15 -12.05
CA GLU A 196 -18.16 29.24 -12.58
C GLU A 196 -19.63 28.85 -12.54
N SER A 197 -19.99 27.72 -13.16
CA SER A 197 -21.37 27.28 -13.27
C SER A 197 -21.91 26.58 -12.02
N ARG A 198 -21.01 26.19 -11.09
CA ARG A 198 -21.28 25.29 -9.94
C ARG A 198 -21.89 23.94 -10.34
N ALA A 199 -21.99 23.63 -11.63
CA ALA A 199 -22.51 22.39 -12.16
C ALA A 199 -21.46 21.27 -12.04
N PHE A 200 -21.93 20.03 -12.04
CA PHE A 200 -21.07 18.86 -12.01
C PHE A 200 -20.81 18.37 -13.44
N LEU A 201 -19.55 18.47 -13.86
CA LEU A 201 -19.09 18.10 -15.20
C LEU A 201 -18.59 16.66 -15.22
N LEU A 202 -18.89 15.93 -16.29
CA LEU A 202 -18.30 14.61 -16.52
C LEU A 202 -16.80 14.74 -16.79
N ALA A 203 -15.97 14.27 -15.87
CA ALA A 203 -14.53 14.49 -15.89
C ALA A 203 -13.72 13.25 -16.32
N ALA A 204 -14.23 12.06 -16.03
CA ALA A 204 -13.71 10.78 -16.53
C ALA A 204 -14.83 9.73 -16.51
N GLN A 205 -14.67 8.67 -17.31
CA GLN A 205 -15.66 7.60 -17.40
C GLN A 205 -15.02 6.27 -17.76
N ARG A 206 -15.74 5.19 -17.45
CA ARG A 206 -15.46 3.82 -17.87
C ARG A 206 -16.77 3.13 -18.19
N GLY A 207 -16.87 2.59 -19.41
CA GLY A 207 -18.00 1.77 -19.85
C GLY A 207 -19.33 2.49 -20.05
N LEU A 208 -19.37 3.84 -20.04
CA LEU A 208 -20.58 4.58 -20.35
C LEU A 208 -21.01 4.38 -21.81
N PRO A 209 -22.33 4.28 -22.10
CA PRO A 209 -22.83 4.32 -23.47
C PRO A 209 -22.45 5.63 -24.18
N GLN A 210 -22.33 5.58 -25.51
CA GLN A 210 -21.85 6.71 -26.31
C GLN A 210 -22.67 8.00 -26.10
N THR A 211 -23.98 7.89 -25.86
CA THR A 211 -24.89 9.03 -25.58
C THR A 211 -24.53 9.79 -24.30
N TRP A 212 -23.96 9.09 -23.32
CA TRP A 212 -23.48 9.69 -22.07
C TRP A 212 -22.01 10.07 -22.17
N ALA A 213 -21.17 9.21 -22.77
CA ALA A 213 -19.75 9.47 -22.95
C ALA A 213 -19.45 10.72 -23.80
N ALA A 214 -20.34 11.05 -24.75
CA ALA A 214 -20.25 12.28 -25.55
C ALA A 214 -20.35 13.57 -24.71
N LYS A 215 -20.82 13.50 -23.46
CA LYS A 215 -20.91 14.63 -22.54
C LYS A 215 -19.63 14.91 -21.76
N MET A 216 -18.47 14.43 -22.25
CA MET A 216 -17.18 14.68 -21.62
C MET A 216 -16.92 16.19 -21.45
N ASN A 217 -16.57 16.62 -20.24
CA ASN A 217 -16.44 18.01 -19.79
C ASN A 217 -17.72 18.86 -19.87
N LEU A 218 -18.90 18.23 -20.02
CA LEU A 218 -20.20 18.90 -19.98
C LEU A 218 -20.98 18.51 -18.71
N PRO A 219 -21.97 19.32 -18.30
CA PRO A 219 -22.83 18.98 -17.18
C PRO A 219 -23.55 17.64 -17.39
N LEU A 220 -23.46 16.77 -16.40
CA LEU A 220 -24.15 15.48 -16.41
C LEU A 220 -25.01 15.34 -15.16
N ASP A 221 -26.29 15.09 -15.37
CA ASP A 221 -27.25 14.81 -14.31
C ASP A 221 -27.85 13.42 -14.52
N ASP A 222 -27.57 12.55 -13.55
CA ASP A 222 -28.08 11.18 -13.46
C ASP A 222 -29.28 11.05 -12.49
N GLY A 223 -29.65 12.15 -11.82
CA GLY A 223 -30.70 12.27 -10.83
C GLY A 223 -30.29 11.89 -9.39
N VAL A 224 -29.48 10.84 -9.22
CA VAL A 224 -29.08 10.34 -7.89
C VAL A 224 -27.95 11.19 -7.31
N SER A 225 -27.00 11.57 -8.16
CA SER A 225 -25.86 12.43 -7.83
C SER A 225 -26.31 13.79 -7.29
N ALA A 226 -27.41 14.36 -7.78
CA ALA A 226 -27.95 15.61 -7.23
C ALA A 226 -28.34 15.49 -5.75
N LEU A 227 -28.91 14.35 -5.33
CA LEU A 227 -29.26 14.10 -3.93
C LEU A 227 -28.01 14.03 -3.06
N VAL A 228 -26.96 13.35 -3.53
CA VAL A 228 -25.67 13.23 -2.83
C VAL A 228 -24.91 14.54 -2.78
N ALA A 229 -24.98 15.37 -3.82
CA ALA A 229 -24.37 16.68 -3.83
C ALA A 229 -24.96 17.60 -2.73
N VAL A 230 -26.25 17.45 -2.41
CA VAL A 230 -26.94 18.23 -1.37
C VAL A 230 -26.73 17.61 0.01
N SER A 231 -26.90 16.30 0.15
CA SER A 231 -26.75 15.62 1.45
C SER A 231 -25.30 15.56 1.91
N GLY A 232 -24.36 15.47 0.97
CA GLY A 232 -22.96 15.17 1.24
C GLY A 232 -22.74 13.74 1.72
N GLU A 233 -23.73 12.85 1.67
CA GLU A 233 -23.59 11.49 2.20
C GLU A 233 -23.65 10.46 1.09
N THR A 234 -22.89 9.37 1.24
CA THR A 234 -22.88 8.25 0.31
C THR A 234 -24.29 7.66 0.16
N LEU A 235 -24.75 7.46 -1.08
CA LEU A 235 -26.07 6.91 -1.36
C LEU A 235 -25.95 5.66 -2.24
N ALA A 236 -26.40 4.53 -1.70
CA ALA A 236 -26.53 3.28 -2.44
C ALA A 236 -28.02 2.92 -2.60
N MET A 237 -28.42 2.60 -3.83
CA MET A 237 -29.79 2.19 -4.16
C MET A 237 -29.78 1.02 -5.14
N GLN A 238 -30.81 0.19 -5.09
CA GLN A 238 -30.99 -0.94 -6.00
C GLN A 238 -32.47 -1.16 -6.29
N GLY A 239 -32.77 -1.82 -7.39
CA GLY A 239 -34.13 -2.23 -7.74
C GLY A 239 -35.07 -1.07 -8.00
N ASP A 240 -36.32 -1.23 -7.56
CA ASP A 240 -37.43 -0.31 -7.85
C ASP A 240 -37.19 1.17 -7.48
N PRO A 241 -36.52 1.53 -6.37
CA PRO A 241 -36.14 2.92 -6.09
C PRO A 241 -35.40 3.63 -7.23
N LEU A 242 -34.68 2.91 -8.08
CA LEU A 242 -33.94 3.50 -9.21
C LEU A 242 -34.82 3.95 -10.37
N LEU A 243 -36.04 3.40 -10.50
CA LEU A 243 -36.96 3.69 -11.60
C LEU A 243 -37.31 5.19 -11.70
N LYS A 244 -37.14 5.95 -10.61
CA LYS A 244 -37.37 7.40 -10.55
C LYS A 244 -36.22 8.23 -11.13
N PHE A 245 -35.09 7.61 -11.48
CA PHE A 245 -33.87 8.30 -11.87
C PHE A 245 -33.39 7.87 -13.25
N ARG A 246 -32.70 8.78 -13.96
CA ARG A 246 -32.21 8.56 -15.32
C ARG A 246 -31.16 7.45 -15.40
N ILE A 247 -30.47 7.20 -14.29
CA ILE A 247 -29.43 6.19 -14.14
C ILE A 247 -29.94 4.75 -14.29
N VAL A 248 -31.25 4.50 -14.16
CA VAL A 248 -31.83 3.15 -14.27
C VAL A 248 -31.60 2.50 -15.64
N ASN A 249 -31.45 3.30 -16.68
CA ASN A 249 -31.13 2.82 -18.03
C ASN A 249 -29.68 2.30 -18.14
N LEU A 250 -28.83 2.59 -17.16
CA LEU A 250 -27.44 2.13 -17.10
C LEU A 250 -27.27 0.89 -16.21
N GLY A 251 -28.20 0.64 -15.29
CA GLY A 251 -28.18 -0.54 -14.43
C GLY A 251 -29.25 -0.57 -13.35
N ARG A 252 -29.31 -1.68 -12.62
CA ARG A 252 -30.30 -1.98 -11.57
C ARG A 252 -29.79 -1.73 -10.16
N SER A 253 -28.53 -1.34 -10.00
CA SER A 253 -27.96 -0.88 -8.73
C SER A 253 -26.95 0.25 -8.94
N VAL A 254 -26.92 1.21 -8.02
CA VAL A 254 -25.99 2.35 -8.02
C VAL A 254 -25.42 2.59 -6.64
N CYS A 255 -24.17 3.04 -6.58
CA CYS A 255 -23.60 3.71 -5.43
C CYS A 255 -22.96 5.02 -5.89
N VAL A 256 -23.28 6.11 -5.19
CA VAL A 256 -22.72 7.44 -5.44
C VAL A 256 -22.00 7.90 -4.18
N VAL A 257 -20.71 8.19 -4.32
CA VAL A 257 -19.83 8.62 -3.22
C VAL A 257 -19.40 10.07 -3.45
N PRO A 258 -19.58 10.98 -2.48
CA PRO A 258 -19.14 12.35 -2.59
C PRO A 258 -17.62 12.48 -2.38
N ILE A 259 -16.97 13.31 -3.18
CA ILE A 259 -15.59 13.73 -2.98
C ILE A 259 -15.61 15.10 -2.30
N LYS A 260 -15.17 15.16 -1.04
CA LYS A 260 -15.27 16.35 -0.19
C LYS A 260 -13.93 17.01 0.01
N ALA A 261 -13.86 18.33 -0.17
CA ALA A 261 -12.75 19.14 0.33
C ALA A 261 -13.25 20.02 1.46
N ARG A 262 -12.70 19.82 2.67
CA ARG A 262 -13.20 20.43 3.91
C ARG A 262 -14.67 20.06 4.18
N LYS A 263 -15.62 20.97 3.92
CA LYS A 263 -17.07 20.78 4.11
C LYS A 263 -17.86 20.86 2.80
N GLU A 264 -17.19 21.02 1.66
CA GLU A 264 -17.84 21.18 0.37
C GLU A 264 -17.64 19.95 -0.50
N VAL A 265 -18.70 19.53 -1.19
CA VAL A 265 -18.64 18.51 -2.23
C VAL A 265 -18.03 19.13 -3.49
N ILE A 266 -16.83 18.66 -3.86
CA ILE A 266 -16.07 19.12 -5.04
C ILE A 266 -16.17 18.14 -6.21
N GLY A 267 -16.72 16.95 -5.99
CA GLY A 267 -16.96 15.95 -7.01
C GLY A 267 -17.79 14.79 -6.51
N MET A 268 -18.15 13.88 -7.41
CA MET A 268 -18.89 12.66 -7.10
C MET A 268 -18.33 11.51 -7.92
N LEU A 269 -18.17 10.37 -7.27
CA LEU A 269 -17.75 9.13 -7.87
C LEU A 269 -18.96 8.21 -7.97
N VAL A 270 -19.35 7.84 -9.18
CA VAL A 270 -20.56 7.05 -9.44
C VAL A 270 -20.17 5.69 -9.99
N VAL A 271 -20.71 4.63 -9.40
CA VAL A 271 -20.55 3.25 -9.86
C VAL A 271 -21.92 2.59 -10.04
N VAL A 272 -22.11 1.87 -11.15
CA VAL A 272 -23.40 1.24 -11.50
C VAL A 272 -23.19 -0.22 -11.81
N ARG A 273 -24.12 -1.08 -11.39
CA ARG A 273 -24.18 -2.50 -11.80
C ARG A 273 -25.42 -2.73 -12.65
N LYS A 274 -25.26 -3.52 -13.71
CA LYS A 274 -26.39 -3.95 -14.55
C LYS A 274 -27.34 -4.89 -13.80
N GLU A 275 -26.78 -5.69 -12.90
CA GLU A 275 -27.50 -6.61 -12.02
C GLU A 275 -28.08 -5.90 -10.81
N GLU A 276 -29.20 -6.41 -10.30
CA GLU A 276 -29.85 -5.92 -9.08
C GLU A 276 -29.17 -6.51 -7.85
N LYS A 277 -27.95 -6.04 -7.60
CA LYS A 277 -27.11 -6.46 -6.47
C LYS A 277 -26.69 -5.28 -5.62
N ALA A 278 -26.92 -5.38 -4.31
CA ALA A 278 -26.60 -4.31 -3.36
C ALA A 278 -25.09 -4.09 -3.28
N PHE A 279 -24.68 -2.85 -3.01
CA PHE A 279 -23.32 -2.55 -2.57
C PHE A 279 -23.23 -2.84 -1.07
N SER A 280 -22.34 -3.75 -0.68
CA SER A 280 -22.08 -4.07 0.71
C SER A 280 -21.45 -2.88 1.45
N ARG A 281 -21.52 -2.88 2.80
CA ARG A 281 -20.88 -1.83 3.61
C ARG A 281 -19.36 -1.76 3.37
N THR A 282 -18.68 -2.91 3.24
CA THR A 282 -17.24 -2.95 2.96
C THR A 282 -16.87 -2.30 1.62
N GLU A 283 -17.65 -2.56 0.57
CA GLU A 283 -17.44 -1.93 -0.75
C GLU A 283 -17.68 -0.42 -0.69
N GLN A 284 -18.72 0.03 0.02
CA GLN A 284 -18.99 1.47 0.23
C GLN A 284 -17.82 2.15 0.96
N THR A 285 -17.30 1.56 2.04
CA THR A 285 -16.15 2.10 2.79
C THR A 285 -14.87 2.16 1.96
N LEU A 286 -14.62 1.16 1.11
CA LEU A 286 -13.45 1.18 0.21
C LEU A 286 -13.60 2.26 -0.87
N LEU A 287 -14.81 2.47 -1.42
CA LEU A 287 -15.09 3.55 -2.38
C LEU A 287 -14.96 4.94 -1.73
N GLU A 288 -15.35 5.09 -0.47
CA GLU A 288 -15.12 6.32 0.33
C GLU A 288 -13.62 6.59 0.49
N ALA A 289 -12.81 5.57 0.80
CA ALA A 289 -11.36 5.73 0.88
C ALA A 289 -10.74 6.16 -0.46
N VAL A 290 -11.25 5.64 -1.59
CA VAL A 290 -10.85 6.10 -2.93
C VAL A 290 -11.27 7.55 -3.17
N ALA A 291 -12.47 7.95 -2.75
CA ALA A 291 -12.96 9.31 -2.86
C ALA A 291 -12.15 10.31 -2.01
N ASP A 292 -11.74 9.91 -0.80
CA ASP A 292 -10.86 10.72 0.06
C ASP A 292 -9.49 10.95 -0.58
N TYR A 293 -8.89 9.89 -1.12
CA TYR A 293 -7.62 10.00 -1.86
C TYR A 293 -7.77 10.85 -3.13
N ALA A 294 -8.91 10.74 -3.83
CA ALA A 294 -9.23 11.56 -4.98
C ALA A 294 -9.36 13.04 -4.60
N SER A 295 -9.95 13.35 -3.44
CA SER A 295 -10.09 14.72 -2.93
C SER A 295 -8.74 15.41 -2.78
N ILE A 296 -7.79 14.75 -2.10
CA ILE A 296 -6.42 15.26 -1.90
C ILE A 296 -5.78 15.56 -3.26
N SER A 297 -5.91 14.63 -4.19
CA SER A 297 -5.31 14.71 -5.51
C SER A 297 -5.93 15.83 -6.37
N LEU A 298 -7.25 16.03 -6.29
CA LEU A 298 -8.01 17.09 -6.96
C LEU A 298 -7.63 18.48 -6.45
N VAL A 299 -7.53 18.65 -5.13
CA VAL A 299 -7.10 19.91 -4.50
C VAL A 299 -5.69 20.26 -4.93
N ASN A 300 -4.77 19.29 -4.92
CA ASN A 300 -3.38 19.50 -5.33
C ASN A 300 -3.27 19.89 -6.81
N ALA A 301 -4.01 19.21 -7.69
CA ALA A 301 -4.03 19.55 -9.12
C ALA A 301 -4.55 20.98 -9.36
N ARG A 302 -5.58 21.39 -8.62
CA ARG A 302 -6.14 22.76 -8.70
C ARG A 302 -5.15 23.82 -8.22
N LEU A 303 -4.51 23.61 -7.07
CA LEU A 303 -3.50 24.52 -6.53
C LEU A 303 -2.34 24.69 -7.51
N PHE A 304 -1.87 23.60 -8.09
CA PHE A 304 -0.79 23.62 -9.06
C PHE A 304 -1.15 24.42 -10.32
N ARG A 305 -2.37 24.26 -10.86
CA ARG A 305 -2.84 25.05 -12.00
C ARG A 305 -2.87 26.54 -11.70
N ALA A 306 -3.49 26.93 -10.59
CA ALA A 306 -3.61 28.34 -10.22
C ALA A 306 -2.23 29.01 -10.04
N LEU A 307 -1.27 28.28 -9.47
CA LEU A 307 0.13 28.74 -9.36
C LEU A 307 0.76 28.97 -10.75
N ASN A 308 0.59 28.02 -11.68
CA ASN A 308 1.15 28.16 -13.03
C ASN A 308 0.53 29.31 -13.83
N GLU A 309 -0.80 29.49 -13.77
CA GLU A 309 -1.50 30.58 -14.45
C GLU A 309 -1.07 31.95 -13.91
N SER A 310 -0.94 32.09 -12.59
CA SER A 310 -0.45 33.32 -11.96
C SER A 310 1.00 33.61 -12.35
N ALA A 311 1.87 32.60 -12.36
CA ALA A 311 3.27 32.75 -12.74
C ALA A 311 3.41 33.20 -14.20
N GLN A 312 2.61 32.62 -15.10
CA GLN A 312 2.60 32.97 -16.52
C GLN A 312 2.12 34.41 -16.75
N SER A 313 1.01 34.79 -16.11
CA SER A 313 0.45 36.15 -16.22
C SER A 313 1.43 37.22 -15.72
N ALA A 314 2.13 36.95 -14.61
CA ALA A 314 3.17 37.84 -14.08
C ALA A 314 4.34 38.00 -15.07
N LYS A 315 4.78 36.90 -15.69
CA LYS A 315 5.86 36.92 -16.69
C LYS A 315 5.47 37.72 -17.94
N GLU A 316 4.24 37.61 -18.40
CA GLU A 316 3.72 38.38 -19.53
C GLU A 316 3.57 39.88 -19.22
N ALA A 317 3.11 40.22 -18.02
CA ALA A 317 3.04 41.60 -17.55
C ALA A 317 4.45 42.22 -17.48
N GLN A 318 5.42 41.51 -16.90
CA GLN A 318 6.82 41.95 -16.84
C GLN A 318 7.43 42.15 -18.23
N ARG A 319 7.15 41.23 -19.17
CA ARG A 319 7.60 41.37 -20.55
C ARG A 319 7.04 42.61 -21.23
N ARG A 320 5.74 42.90 -21.05
CA ARG A 320 5.10 44.12 -21.56
C ARG A 320 5.72 45.38 -20.96
N GLN A 321 5.97 45.40 -19.64
CA GLN A 321 6.62 46.51 -18.96
C GLN A 321 8.01 46.79 -19.55
N ASN A 322 8.81 45.75 -19.79
CA ASN A 322 10.16 45.88 -20.36
C ASN A 322 10.13 46.48 -21.77
N ILE A 323 9.19 46.03 -22.63
CA ILE A 323 9.04 46.58 -23.99
C ILE A 323 8.69 48.07 -23.94
N VAL A 324 7.78 48.47 -23.03
CA VAL A 324 7.43 49.89 -22.86
C VAL A 324 8.64 50.70 -22.39
N LEU A 325 9.41 50.20 -21.41
CA LEU A 325 10.63 50.86 -20.94
C LEU A 325 11.68 51.00 -22.05
N GLU A 326 11.86 49.98 -22.89
CA GLU A 326 12.79 50.05 -24.04
C GLU A 326 12.35 51.08 -25.09
N ASN A 327 11.05 51.17 -25.37
CA ASN A 327 10.50 52.16 -26.29
C ASN A 327 10.67 53.58 -25.75
N VAL A 328 10.37 53.81 -24.48
CA VAL A 328 10.58 55.10 -23.81
C VAL A 328 12.05 55.48 -23.83
N ARG A 329 12.96 54.54 -23.46
CA ARG A 329 14.40 54.79 -23.47
C ARG A 329 14.91 55.18 -24.85
N SER A 330 14.47 54.49 -25.90
CA SER A 330 14.86 54.78 -27.28
C SER A 330 14.38 56.17 -27.71
N SER A 331 13.11 56.51 -27.45
CA SER A 331 12.54 57.82 -27.79
C SER A 331 13.24 58.98 -27.05
N VAL A 332 13.52 58.81 -25.75
CA VAL A 332 14.26 59.81 -24.95
C VAL A 332 15.67 60.01 -25.50
N THR A 333 16.37 58.93 -25.85
CA THR A 333 17.73 58.99 -26.40
C THR A 333 17.77 59.75 -27.73
N GLU A 334 16.77 59.55 -28.60
CA GLU A 334 16.67 60.22 -29.89
C GLU A 334 16.43 61.73 -29.74
N GLU A 335 15.48 62.13 -28.88
CA GLU A 335 15.19 63.55 -28.65
C GLU A 335 16.33 64.27 -27.90
N LEU A 336 17.01 63.60 -26.96
CA LEU A 336 18.22 64.13 -26.33
C LEU A 336 19.33 64.40 -27.35
N ARG A 337 19.55 63.46 -28.28
CA ARG A 337 20.55 63.62 -29.34
C ARG A 337 20.21 64.79 -30.27
N ALA A 338 18.94 64.95 -30.63
CA ALA A 338 18.46 66.06 -31.44
C ALA A 338 18.62 67.43 -30.74
N ALA A 339 18.47 67.48 -29.42
CA ALA A 339 18.65 68.69 -28.62
C ALA A 339 20.13 69.05 -28.36
N LEU A 340 21.00 68.05 -28.19
CA LEU A 340 22.43 68.25 -27.92
C LEU A 340 23.20 68.75 -29.14
N TYR A 341 22.85 68.29 -30.35
CA TYR A 341 23.57 68.66 -31.58
C TYR A 341 23.68 70.20 -31.80
N PRO A 342 22.60 70.99 -31.68
CA PRO A 342 22.68 72.46 -31.77
C PRO A 342 23.47 73.13 -30.65
N VAL A 343 23.49 72.54 -29.45
CA VAL A 343 24.26 73.07 -28.31
C VAL A 343 25.76 72.89 -28.57
N GLU A 344 26.17 71.71 -29.03
CA GLU A 344 27.57 71.45 -29.44
C GLU A 344 28.00 72.37 -30.59
N LEU A 345 27.13 72.61 -31.58
CA LEU A 345 27.39 73.52 -32.70
C LEU A 345 27.59 74.98 -32.26
N LEU A 346 26.97 75.42 -31.17
CA LEU A 346 27.12 76.77 -30.62
C LEU A 346 28.35 76.92 -29.72
N LEU A 347 28.73 75.84 -29.03
CA LEU A 347 29.93 75.80 -28.20
C LEU A 347 31.23 75.79 -29.04
N SER A 348 31.16 75.64 -30.37
CA SER A 348 32.33 75.70 -31.26
C SER A 348 32.83 77.13 -31.57
N GLU A 349 32.56 78.09 -30.68
CA GLU A 349 33.14 79.44 -30.57
C GLU A 349 33.28 80.29 -31.86
N LYS A 350 32.17 80.64 -32.52
CA LYS A 350 32.17 81.78 -33.46
C LYS A 350 31.52 83.00 -32.82
N ALA A 351 32.34 83.97 -32.39
CA ALA A 351 31.88 85.23 -31.82
C ALA A 351 31.23 86.11 -32.90
N GLY A 352 29.91 86.29 -32.83
CA GLY A 352 29.11 87.11 -33.73
C GLY A 352 27.60 86.91 -33.49
N PRO A 353 26.72 87.71 -34.13
CA PRO A 353 25.29 87.45 -34.10
C PRO A 353 24.99 86.07 -34.70
N LEU A 354 24.05 85.33 -34.10
CA LEU A 354 23.67 83.98 -34.54
C LEU A 354 23.41 83.95 -36.05
N THR A 355 24.12 83.08 -36.77
CA THR A 355 23.86 82.82 -38.19
C THR A 355 22.48 82.22 -38.38
N ASP A 356 21.90 82.32 -39.58
CA ASP A 356 20.60 81.72 -39.86
C ASP A 356 20.60 80.20 -39.68
N GLU A 357 21.74 79.56 -39.90
CA GLU A 357 21.96 78.13 -39.61
C GLU A 357 21.90 77.83 -38.10
N GLN A 358 22.57 78.64 -37.27
CA GLN A 358 22.52 78.50 -35.81
C GLN A 358 21.12 78.78 -35.24
N LYS A 359 20.40 79.78 -35.79
CA LYS A 359 19.00 80.05 -35.40
C LYS A 359 18.08 78.88 -35.74
N ARG A 360 18.23 78.28 -36.93
CA ARG A 360 17.47 77.07 -37.30
C ARG A 360 17.82 75.88 -36.41
N ALA A 361 19.10 75.68 -36.10
CA ALA A 361 19.54 74.61 -35.21
C ALA A 361 18.93 74.77 -33.79
N LEU A 362 18.95 75.97 -33.22
CA LEU A 362 18.31 76.26 -31.93
C LEU A 362 16.80 76.05 -31.94
N GLN A 363 16.12 76.38 -33.05
CA GLN A 363 14.69 76.10 -33.20
C GLN A 363 14.40 74.59 -33.19
N THR A 364 15.26 73.78 -33.81
CA THR A 364 15.18 72.32 -33.78
C THR A 364 15.42 71.75 -32.38
N ALA A 365 16.46 72.23 -31.66
CA ALA A 365 16.70 71.82 -30.27
C ALA A 365 15.52 72.20 -29.35
N ARG A 366 14.97 73.40 -29.52
CA ARG A 366 13.80 73.85 -28.74
C ARG A 366 12.58 72.95 -29.00
N ALA A 367 12.32 72.60 -30.26
CA ALA A 367 11.23 71.70 -30.61
C ALA A 367 11.42 70.29 -30.02
N ALA A 368 12.65 69.75 -30.07
CA ALA A 368 12.97 68.46 -29.48
C ALA A 368 12.77 68.45 -27.95
N LEU A 369 13.28 69.47 -27.24
CA LEU A 369 13.10 69.60 -25.79
C LEU A 369 11.62 69.78 -25.39
N GLN A 370 10.82 70.48 -26.20
CA GLN A 370 9.38 70.61 -25.98
C GLN A 370 8.65 69.27 -26.11
N ARG A 371 9.01 68.43 -27.10
CA ARG A 371 8.45 67.08 -27.24
C ARG A 371 8.86 66.16 -26.08
N LEU A 372 10.12 66.25 -25.64
CA LEU A 372 10.64 65.52 -24.49
C LEU A 372 9.90 65.89 -23.19
N SER A 373 9.69 67.19 -22.94
CA SER A 373 8.93 67.69 -21.79
C SER A 373 7.49 67.16 -21.79
N LEU A 374 6.82 67.20 -22.95
CA LEU A 374 5.46 66.69 -23.10
C LEU A 374 5.37 65.16 -22.89
N ALA A 375 6.40 64.42 -23.29
CA ALA A 375 6.48 62.96 -23.08
C ALA A 375 6.76 62.59 -21.61
N ALA A 376 7.58 63.39 -20.91
CA ALA A 376 7.88 63.21 -19.48
C ALA A 376 6.65 63.47 -18.59
N GLU A 377 5.84 64.49 -18.91
CA GLU A 377 4.57 64.77 -18.20
C GLU A 377 3.54 63.64 -18.35
N LYS A 378 3.55 62.93 -19.49
CA LYS A 378 2.64 61.80 -19.74
C LYS A 378 3.08 60.49 -19.06
N THR A 379 4.32 60.40 -18.58
CA THR A 379 4.89 59.19 -17.98
C THR A 379 5.04 59.29 -16.45
N THR A 380 4.74 60.46 -15.86
CA THR A 380 4.69 60.62 -14.40
C THR A 380 3.34 60.12 -13.88
N PRO A 381 3.29 59.16 -12.94
CA PRO A 381 2.03 58.74 -12.35
C PRO A 381 1.39 59.92 -11.60
N PRO A 382 0.05 60.06 -11.61
CA PRO A 382 -0.62 61.14 -10.89
C PRO A 382 -0.27 61.02 -9.40
N ILE A 383 0.16 62.14 -8.80
CA ILE A 383 0.44 62.23 -7.37
C ILE A 383 -0.82 61.78 -6.62
N PRO A 384 -0.77 60.75 -5.75
CA PRO A 384 -1.95 60.33 -5.01
C PRO A 384 -2.38 61.49 -4.11
N VAL A 385 -3.57 62.02 -4.38
CA VAL A 385 -4.22 63.04 -3.55
C VAL A 385 -4.38 62.44 -2.16
N ARG A 386 -3.64 62.98 -1.18
CA ARG A 386 -3.81 62.63 0.24
C ARG A 386 -5.29 62.80 0.60
N LEU A 387 -5.96 61.69 0.89
CA LEU A 387 -7.27 61.70 1.55
C LEU A 387 -7.10 62.45 2.88
N LYS A 388 -7.76 63.61 3.00
CA LYS A 388 -7.90 64.31 4.27
C LYS A 388 -8.72 63.41 5.19
N THR A 389 -8.07 62.90 6.23
CA THR A 389 -8.71 62.34 7.42
C THR A 389 -9.62 63.40 8.03
N LYS A 390 -10.88 63.04 8.26
CA LYS A 390 -11.78 63.67 9.23
C LYS A 390 -12.34 62.59 10.13
#